data_AF-A0A087TE47-F1
#
_entry.id   AF-A0A087TE47-F1
#
_cell.length_a   1.000
_cell.length_b   1.000
_cell.length_c   1.000
_cell.angle_alpha   90.00
_cell.angle_beta   90.00
_cell.angle_gamma   90.00
#
_symmetry.space_group_name_H-M   'P 1'
#
loop_
_entity.id
_entity.type
_entity.pdbx_description
1 polymer ?
#
loop_
_entity_poly.entity_id
_entity_poly.type
_entity_poly.pdbx_seq_one_letter_code
_entity_poly.pdbx_strand_id
1 'polypeptide(L)'
;MSQMIYPYENGHPDVRTGEDNSLFSTVDPAPPVEIFALHKAYHEDNFVKKVDLTIGAYRDEEGRPWVLPVVRQVEEEITSGNNLSHEYLGQLGLEELSKAATKLLLGNDSIALKKNRAFGVQTVGGTGALRVGADFLVKCAKLTVFYMADPCWPSHHLVFPYAGFAECRIYRYWHAMKKCLDIEGMLEDLRDAPQYSVVILHVCAHNPTGIDPSKEQWMKIADVMEERNLFPFFDCAYQGIASGDLDKDAWPVRYFVSRGFELLCAQSFSKNMGLYSERVGNLTLVFRDPNVIPNVRSHITMMIRGNYCN
;
A
#
# COMPACT_ATOMS: atom_id res chain seq x y z
N MET A 1 -27.69 29.57 -22.40
CA MET A 1 -27.07 30.74 -21.73
C MET A 1 -27.38 30.65 -20.25
N SER A 2 -26.34 30.40 -19.43
CA SER A 2 -26.28 30.67 -17.99
C SER A 2 -25.02 29.95 -17.47
N GLN A 3 -23.86 30.59 -17.64
CA GLN A 3 -22.60 30.18 -17.01
C GLN A 3 -22.58 30.73 -15.58
N MET A 4 -22.37 29.86 -14.59
CA MET A 4 -22.04 30.25 -13.23
C MET A 4 -20.58 30.67 -13.15
N ILE A 5 -20.39 31.87 -12.62
CA ILE A 5 -19.12 32.55 -12.36
C ILE A 5 -18.65 32.14 -10.95
N TYR A 6 -17.42 31.63 -10.83
CA TYR A 6 -16.72 31.54 -9.54
C TYR A 6 -15.95 32.86 -9.33
N PRO A 7 -16.08 33.55 -8.18
CA PRO A 7 -15.25 34.70 -7.88
C PRO A 7 -13.87 34.23 -7.41
N TYR A 8 -12.85 34.51 -8.22
CA TYR A 8 -11.46 34.57 -7.77
C TYR A 8 -11.29 35.85 -6.94
N GLU A 9 -11.03 35.72 -5.64
CA GLU A 9 -10.58 36.85 -4.84
C GLU A 9 -9.10 37.12 -5.14
N ASN A 10 -8.84 38.33 -5.64
CA ASN A 10 -7.52 38.86 -5.99
C ASN A 10 -6.73 39.20 -4.73
N GLY A 11 -5.60 38.51 -4.55
CA GLY A 11 -4.58 38.84 -3.58
C GLY A 11 -3.18 38.63 -4.18
N HIS A 12 -2.83 39.41 -5.19
CA HIS A 12 -1.43 39.55 -5.62
C HIS A 12 -0.95 40.96 -5.32
N PRO A 13 0.04 41.07 -4.42
CA PRO A 13 1.17 41.94 -4.69
C PRO A 13 2.44 41.11 -4.56
N ASP A 14 3.19 40.95 -5.64
CA ASP A 14 4.49 41.62 -5.66
C ASP A 14 5.02 41.72 -7.08
N VAL A 15 5.28 42.95 -7.49
CA VAL A 15 5.87 43.32 -8.76
C VAL A 15 7.36 43.01 -8.62
N ARG A 16 7.83 41.95 -9.27
CA ARG A 16 9.25 41.56 -9.27
C ARG A 16 10.08 42.61 -10.00
N THR A 17 10.56 43.60 -9.24
CA THR A 17 11.60 44.53 -9.67
C THR A 17 12.94 44.07 -9.12
N GLY A 18 13.86 43.65 -10.00
CA GLY A 18 15.29 43.53 -9.69
C GLY A 18 15.82 42.10 -9.55
N GLU A 19 16.81 41.79 -10.40
CA GLU A 19 17.90 40.80 -10.29
C GLU A 19 17.56 39.38 -9.75
N ASP A 20 17.52 38.41 -10.68
CA ASP A 20 17.80 36.96 -10.50
C ASP A 20 17.28 36.23 -9.24
N ASN A 21 16.13 36.63 -8.70
CA ASN A 21 15.45 35.80 -7.70
C ASN A 21 14.67 34.66 -8.38
N SER A 22 15.29 33.48 -8.39
CA SER A 22 14.70 32.21 -8.84
C SER A 22 13.26 32.06 -8.31
N LEU A 23 12.36 31.55 -9.17
CA LEU A 23 10.98 31.22 -8.80
C LEU A 23 10.91 30.24 -7.61
N PHE A 24 11.98 29.48 -7.40
CA PHE A 24 12.09 28.48 -6.34
C PHE A 24 12.89 28.96 -5.11
N SER A 25 13.20 30.26 -5.02
CA SER A 25 13.97 30.84 -3.89
C SER A 25 13.29 30.70 -2.53
N THR A 26 11.97 30.45 -2.51
CA THR A 26 11.17 30.28 -1.29
C THR A 26 10.88 28.81 -0.96
N VAL A 27 11.44 27.86 -1.70
CA VAL A 27 11.22 26.43 -1.44
C VAL A 27 12.13 25.98 -0.29
N ASP A 28 11.53 25.79 0.88
CA ASP A 28 12.23 25.23 2.04
C ASP A 28 12.66 23.77 1.80
N PRO A 29 13.81 23.33 2.33
CA PRO A 29 14.23 21.94 2.24
C PRO A 29 13.22 21.03 2.94
N ALA A 30 12.80 19.97 2.25
CA ALA A 30 11.97 18.94 2.85
C ALA A 30 12.74 18.23 3.99
N PRO A 31 12.05 17.79 5.06
CA PRO A 31 12.69 17.00 6.12
C PRO A 31 13.42 15.78 5.55
N PRO A 32 14.62 15.44 6.07
CA PRO A 32 15.35 14.27 5.61
C PRO A 32 14.57 13.00 5.95
N VAL A 33 14.57 12.06 5.01
CA VAL A 33 14.04 10.73 5.26
C VAL A 33 15.12 9.92 5.98
N GLU A 34 14.91 9.66 7.27
CA GLU A 34 15.91 9.10 8.21
C GLU A 34 16.62 7.85 7.67
N ILE A 35 15.89 6.93 7.03
CA ILE A 35 16.47 5.68 6.52
C ILE A 35 17.53 5.94 5.43
N PHE A 36 17.35 6.96 4.59
CA PHE A 36 18.32 7.30 3.55
C PHE A 36 19.53 8.04 4.12
N ALA A 37 19.34 8.81 5.19
CA ALA A 37 20.45 9.42 5.91
C ALA A 37 21.35 8.35 6.56
N LEU A 38 20.75 7.33 7.18
CA LEU A 38 21.49 6.22 7.78
C LEU A 38 22.19 5.35 6.72
N HIS A 39 21.54 5.07 5.60
CA HIS A 39 22.15 4.37 4.48
C HIS A 39 23.32 5.15 3.87
N LYS A 40 23.20 6.49 3.74
CA LYS A 40 24.31 7.35 3.31
C LYS A 40 25.49 7.26 4.29
N ALA A 41 25.22 7.37 5.60
CA ALA A 41 26.25 7.23 6.63
C ALA A 41 26.94 5.86 6.57
N TYR A 42 26.21 4.78 6.30
CA TYR A 42 26.79 3.46 6.07
C TYR A 42 27.76 3.44 4.88
N HIS A 43 27.43 4.07 3.75
CA HIS A 43 28.33 4.11 2.59
C HIS A 43 29.58 4.96 2.82
N GLU A 44 29.45 6.04 3.58
CA GLU A 44 30.57 6.94 3.93
C GLU A 44 31.50 6.36 5.01
N ASP A 45 31.05 5.37 5.79
CA ASP A 45 31.87 4.69 6.78
C ASP A 45 32.96 3.82 6.10
N ASN A 46 34.23 4.06 6.43
CA ASN A 46 35.38 3.31 5.90
C ASN A 46 35.74 2.08 6.75
N PHE A 47 35.00 1.79 7.82
CA PHE A 47 35.27 0.65 8.68
C PHE A 47 35.00 -0.68 7.95
N VAL A 48 36.03 -1.52 7.86
CA VAL A 48 36.03 -2.77 7.07
C VAL A 48 35.03 -3.83 7.53
N LYS A 49 34.47 -3.71 8.74
CA LYS A 49 33.48 -4.63 9.30
C LYS A 49 32.12 -3.95 9.57
N LYS A 50 31.83 -2.85 8.86
CA LYS A 50 30.51 -2.22 8.91
C LYS A 50 29.42 -3.19 8.45
N VAL A 51 28.22 -3.05 9.02
CA VAL A 51 27.05 -3.90 8.70
C VAL A 51 25.87 -3.00 8.38
N ASP A 52 25.22 -3.24 7.25
CA ASP A 52 24.00 -2.53 6.85
C ASP A 52 22.76 -3.24 7.41
N LEU A 53 22.11 -2.63 8.40
CA LEU A 53 20.82 -3.06 8.96
C LEU A 53 19.71 -2.03 8.70
N THR A 54 19.88 -1.22 7.65
CA THR A 54 19.02 -0.05 7.40
C THR A 54 17.83 -0.41 6.51
N ILE A 55 18.09 -0.70 5.23
CA ILE A 55 17.07 -0.94 4.22
C ILE A 55 16.60 -2.39 4.34
N GLY A 56 15.29 -2.58 4.51
CA GLY A 56 14.61 -3.88 4.51
C GLY A 56 14.58 -4.53 3.12
N ALA A 57 15.75 -4.88 2.60
CA ALA A 57 15.95 -5.60 1.36
C ALA A 57 16.82 -6.82 1.62
N TYR A 58 16.34 -7.98 1.17
CA TYR A 58 17.02 -9.25 1.38
C TYR A 58 18.43 -9.26 0.76
N ARG A 59 19.35 -9.96 1.42
CA ARG A 59 20.77 -10.08 1.05
C ARG A 59 21.21 -11.54 1.12
N ASP A 60 22.21 -11.89 0.32
CA ASP A 60 22.90 -13.18 0.41
C ASP A 60 23.85 -13.22 1.63
N GLU A 61 24.52 -14.36 1.80
CA GLU A 61 25.47 -14.63 2.89
C GLU A 61 26.68 -13.67 2.89
N GLU A 62 26.97 -13.05 1.74
CA GLU A 62 28.01 -12.03 1.58
C GLU A 62 27.49 -10.59 1.70
N GLY A 63 26.21 -10.40 2.04
CA GLY A 63 25.59 -9.08 2.19
C GLY A 63 25.29 -8.36 0.86
N ARG A 64 25.26 -9.08 -0.26
CA ARG A 64 24.96 -8.53 -1.59
C ARG A 64 23.48 -8.67 -1.93
N PRO A 65 22.94 -7.85 -2.86
CA PRO A 65 21.59 -8.06 -3.38
C PRO A 65 21.42 -9.48 -3.93
N TRP A 66 20.35 -10.16 -3.51
CA TRP A 66 20.07 -11.53 -3.94
C TRP A 66 18.92 -11.54 -4.95
N VAL A 67 19.21 -12.05 -6.16
CA VAL A 67 18.20 -12.30 -7.19
C VAL A 67 17.71 -13.74 -7.04
N LEU A 68 16.41 -13.93 -6.85
CA LEU A 68 15.83 -15.25 -6.70
C LEU A 68 16.10 -16.10 -7.95
N PRO A 69 16.45 -17.40 -7.81
CA PRO A 69 16.72 -18.27 -8.95
C PRO A 69 15.57 -18.30 -9.97
N VAL A 70 14.32 -18.31 -9.50
CA VAL A 70 13.12 -18.29 -10.37
C VAL A 70 13.00 -16.99 -11.16
N VAL A 71 13.37 -15.85 -10.57
CA VAL A 71 13.34 -14.55 -11.27
C VAL A 71 14.37 -14.55 -12.39
N ARG A 72 15.61 -14.99 -12.08
CA ARG A 72 16.67 -15.10 -13.09
C ARG A 72 16.26 -16.00 -14.25
N GLN A 73 15.70 -17.17 -13.94
CA GLN A 73 15.21 -18.09 -14.96
C GLN A 73 14.16 -17.44 -15.86
N VAL A 74 13.16 -16.78 -15.28
CA VAL A 74 12.09 -16.13 -16.04
C VAL A 74 12.61 -14.94 -16.85
N GLU A 75 13.58 -14.18 -16.34
CA GLU A 75 14.24 -13.11 -17.10
C GLU A 75 15.00 -13.65 -18.33
N GLU A 76 15.72 -14.76 -18.20
CA GLU A 76 16.38 -15.46 -19.31
C GLU A 76 15.37 -15.98 -20.34
N GLU A 77 14.24 -16.53 -19.89
CA GLU A 77 13.15 -16.99 -20.77
C GLU A 77 12.51 -15.83 -21.54
N ILE A 78 12.24 -14.70 -20.87
CA ILE A 78 11.66 -13.49 -21.48
C ILE A 78 12.61 -12.93 -22.54
N THR A 79 13.90 -12.86 -22.25
CA THR A 79 14.90 -12.25 -23.14
C THR A 79 15.31 -13.14 -24.32
N SER A 80 15.21 -14.47 -24.18
CA SER A 80 15.51 -15.42 -25.26
C SER A 80 14.31 -15.74 -26.16
N GLY A 81 13.08 -15.45 -25.72
CA GLY A 81 11.86 -15.70 -26.47
C GLY A 81 11.49 -14.62 -27.49
N ASN A 82 10.56 -14.94 -28.39
CA ASN A 82 9.97 -13.98 -29.35
C ASN A 82 8.78 -13.17 -28.76
N ASN A 83 8.49 -13.34 -27.46
CA ASN A 83 7.31 -12.75 -26.80
C ASN A 83 7.60 -11.45 -26.06
N LEU A 84 8.83 -10.93 -26.16
CA LEU A 84 9.18 -9.63 -25.58
C LEU A 84 8.44 -8.52 -26.32
N SER A 85 7.60 -7.80 -25.60
CA SER A 85 6.88 -6.63 -26.11
C SER A 85 7.03 -5.47 -25.15
N HIS A 86 7.28 -4.29 -25.71
CA HIS A 86 7.33 -3.01 -25.00
C HIS A 86 6.16 -2.10 -25.37
N GLU A 87 5.12 -2.66 -25.98
CA GLU A 87 3.88 -1.94 -26.29
C GLU A 87 3.15 -1.52 -25.02
N TYR A 88 2.31 -0.49 -25.15
CA TYR A 88 1.50 -0.04 -24.04
C TYR A 88 0.56 -1.15 -23.56
N LEU A 89 0.58 -1.40 -22.25
CA LEU A 89 -0.41 -2.24 -21.60
C LEU A 89 -1.78 -1.54 -21.55
N GLY A 90 -2.82 -2.32 -21.28
CA GLY A 90 -4.12 -1.75 -20.93
C GLY A 90 -3.99 -0.80 -19.72
N GLN A 91 -4.94 0.13 -19.56
CA GLN A 91 -4.89 1.15 -18.52
C GLN A 91 -4.83 0.58 -17.08
N LEU A 92 -5.26 -0.66 -16.89
CA LEU A 92 -5.22 -1.37 -15.61
C LEU A 92 -4.00 -2.31 -15.46
N GLY A 93 -3.07 -2.21 -16.41
CA GLY A 93 -1.89 -3.03 -16.60
C GLY A 93 -2.19 -4.41 -17.19
N LEU A 94 -1.28 -5.35 -16.93
CA LEU A 94 -1.34 -6.72 -17.42
C LEU A 94 -2.39 -7.52 -16.66
N GLU A 95 -3.38 -8.03 -17.39
CA GLU A 95 -4.53 -8.72 -16.79
C GLU A 95 -4.12 -10.04 -16.14
N GLU A 96 -3.19 -10.77 -16.75
CA GLU A 96 -2.66 -12.03 -16.22
C GLU A 96 -1.95 -11.83 -14.88
N LEU A 97 -1.13 -10.79 -14.76
CA LEU A 97 -0.48 -10.42 -13.50
C LEU A 97 -1.52 -10.10 -12.44
N SER A 98 -2.50 -9.25 -12.76
CA SER A 98 -3.53 -8.81 -11.81
C SER A 98 -4.40 -9.99 -11.33
N LYS A 99 -4.73 -10.92 -12.24
CA LYS A 99 -5.44 -12.18 -11.91
C LYS A 99 -4.59 -13.09 -11.02
N ALA A 100 -3.33 -13.30 -11.36
CA ALA A 100 -2.41 -14.13 -10.58
C ALA A 100 -2.19 -13.55 -9.17
N ALA A 101 -1.94 -12.25 -9.07
CA ALA A 101 -1.76 -11.53 -7.80
C ALA A 101 -3.01 -11.60 -6.90
N THR A 102 -4.19 -11.36 -7.49
CA THR A 102 -5.46 -11.42 -6.75
C THR A 102 -5.76 -12.84 -6.28
N LYS A 103 -5.48 -13.85 -7.12
CA LYS A 103 -5.64 -15.26 -6.76
C LYS A 103 -4.66 -15.69 -5.67
N LEU A 104 -3.41 -15.21 -5.71
CA LEU A 104 -2.41 -15.44 -4.67
C LEU A 104 -2.86 -14.91 -3.30
N LEU A 105 -3.45 -13.70 -3.29
CA LEU A 105 -3.98 -13.09 -2.06
C LEU A 105 -5.20 -13.83 -1.53
N LEU A 106 -6.22 -13.99 -2.37
CA LEU A 106 -7.53 -14.46 -1.94
C LEU A 106 -7.64 -15.99 -1.84
N GLY A 107 -6.74 -16.72 -2.49
CA GLY A 107 -6.77 -18.17 -2.63
C GLY A 107 -7.73 -18.64 -3.73
N ASN A 108 -7.44 -19.82 -4.28
CA ASN A 108 -8.17 -20.41 -5.41
C ASN A 108 -9.66 -20.61 -5.12
N ASP A 109 -9.98 -20.91 -3.86
CA ASP A 109 -11.34 -21.22 -3.43
C ASP A 109 -12.14 -20.01 -2.92
N SER A 110 -11.59 -18.81 -3.06
CA SER A 110 -12.22 -17.57 -2.60
C SER A 110 -13.65 -17.42 -3.12
N ILE A 111 -14.57 -17.25 -2.17
CA ILE A 111 -15.97 -16.97 -2.47
C ILE A 111 -16.15 -15.61 -3.17
N ALA A 112 -15.22 -14.67 -3.01
CA ALA A 112 -15.25 -13.41 -3.74
C ALA A 112 -14.91 -13.61 -5.22
N LEU A 113 -13.90 -14.43 -5.52
CA LEU A 113 -13.57 -14.78 -6.91
C LEU A 113 -14.68 -15.58 -7.58
N LYS A 114 -15.20 -16.62 -6.91
CA LYS A 114 -16.29 -17.47 -7.45
C LYS A 114 -17.58 -16.68 -7.73
N LYS A 115 -17.83 -15.59 -6.99
CA LYS A 115 -18.99 -14.70 -7.17
C LYS A 115 -18.69 -13.45 -8.01
N ASN A 116 -17.53 -13.36 -8.65
CA ASN A 116 -17.09 -12.17 -9.41
C ASN A 116 -17.17 -10.86 -8.61
N ARG A 117 -16.89 -10.93 -7.31
CA ARG A 117 -16.92 -9.82 -6.36
C ARG A 117 -15.54 -9.22 -6.09
N ALA A 118 -14.52 -9.63 -6.82
CA ALA A 118 -13.18 -9.08 -6.64
C ALA A 118 -12.46 -8.96 -7.98
N PHE A 119 -11.64 -7.92 -8.11
CA PHE A 119 -10.71 -7.79 -9.22
C PHE A 119 -9.40 -7.14 -8.76
N GLY A 120 -8.34 -7.37 -9.54
CA GLY A 120 -7.02 -6.78 -9.33
C GLY A 120 -6.70 -5.72 -10.38
N VAL A 121 -5.78 -4.84 -10.03
CA VAL A 121 -5.23 -3.80 -10.89
C VAL A 121 -3.73 -3.72 -10.66
N GLN A 122 -2.93 -3.82 -11.72
CA GLN A 122 -1.49 -3.63 -11.61
C GLN A 122 -1.18 -2.19 -11.22
N THR A 123 -0.20 -2.02 -10.35
CA THR A 123 0.21 -0.73 -9.79
C THR A 123 1.72 -0.65 -9.69
N VAL A 124 2.24 0.57 -9.49
CA VAL A 124 3.67 0.84 -9.29
C VAL A 124 4.07 0.52 -7.85
N GLY A 125 4.27 -0.76 -7.57
CA GLY A 125 4.61 -1.31 -6.26
C GLY A 125 3.46 -1.17 -5.25
N GLY A 126 3.71 -1.60 -4.00
CA GLY A 126 2.72 -1.47 -2.93
C GLY A 126 2.32 -0.01 -2.65
N THR A 127 3.28 0.93 -2.75
CA THR A 127 3.01 2.37 -2.59
C THR A 127 2.02 2.88 -3.64
N GLY A 128 2.16 2.45 -4.90
CA GLY A 128 1.23 2.80 -5.97
C GLY A 128 -0.17 2.24 -5.72
N ALA A 129 -0.26 1.00 -5.23
CA ALA A 129 -1.54 0.40 -4.83
C ALA A 129 -2.21 1.17 -3.68
N LEU A 130 -1.45 1.53 -2.64
CA LEU A 130 -1.94 2.38 -1.55
C LEU A 130 -2.44 3.72 -2.07
N ARG A 131 -1.67 4.36 -2.96
CA ARG A 131 -2.02 5.67 -3.52
C ARG A 131 -3.33 5.63 -4.31
N VAL A 132 -3.44 4.70 -5.26
CA VAL A 132 -4.65 4.55 -6.09
C VAL A 132 -5.86 4.17 -5.24
N GLY A 133 -5.69 3.25 -4.28
CA GLY A 133 -6.75 2.89 -3.35
C GLY A 133 -7.19 4.07 -2.49
N ALA A 134 -6.25 4.85 -1.96
CA ALA A 134 -6.54 6.04 -1.16
C ALA A 134 -7.25 7.13 -1.98
N ASP A 135 -6.78 7.41 -3.20
CA ASP A 135 -7.45 8.35 -4.12
C ASP A 135 -8.90 7.90 -4.39
N PHE A 136 -9.14 6.60 -4.58
CA PHE A 136 -10.48 6.05 -4.77
C PHE A 136 -11.37 6.22 -3.53
N LEU A 137 -10.86 5.89 -2.34
CA LEU A 137 -11.62 6.02 -1.10
C LEU A 137 -12.03 7.47 -0.82
N VAL A 138 -11.13 8.44 -1.06
CA VAL A 138 -11.44 9.86 -0.88
C VAL A 138 -12.38 10.39 -1.97
N LYS A 139 -12.03 10.18 -3.25
CA LYS A 139 -12.74 10.84 -4.36
C LYS A 139 -14.08 10.18 -4.66
N CYS A 140 -14.18 8.86 -4.55
CA CYS A 140 -15.37 8.10 -4.91
C CYS A 140 -16.18 7.67 -3.68
N ALA A 141 -15.53 7.06 -2.67
CA ALA A 141 -16.23 6.56 -1.47
C ALA A 141 -16.45 7.64 -0.38
N LYS A 142 -15.85 8.83 -0.54
CA LYS A 142 -15.95 9.98 0.38
C LYS A 142 -15.50 9.66 1.81
N LEU A 143 -14.58 8.72 1.98
CA LEU A 143 -13.96 8.42 3.28
C LEU A 143 -12.77 9.34 3.49
N THR A 144 -12.74 10.05 4.61
CA THR A 144 -11.77 11.13 4.87
C THR A 144 -10.97 10.97 6.15
N VAL A 145 -11.32 9.98 6.99
CA VAL A 145 -10.59 9.62 8.21
C VAL A 145 -9.88 8.30 7.99
N PHE A 146 -8.59 8.24 8.30
CA PHE A 146 -7.84 6.99 8.31
C PHE A 146 -7.12 6.75 9.63
N TYR A 147 -6.92 5.47 9.92
CA TYR A 147 -6.27 4.94 11.10
C TYR A 147 -5.09 4.08 10.68
N MET A 148 -3.96 4.22 11.37
CA MET A 148 -2.80 3.33 11.23
C MET A 148 -2.25 2.94 12.60
N ALA A 149 -1.45 1.89 12.64
CA ALA A 149 -0.85 1.40 13.88
C ALA A 149 0.12 2.43 14.50
N ASP A 150 0.29 2.37 15.81
CA ASP A 150 1.40 3.02 16.51
C ASP A 150 2.40 1.98 17.05
N PRO A 151 3.64 1.90 16.50
CA PRO A 151 4.14 2.61 15.31
C PRO A 151 3.68 1.94 14.00
N CYS A 152 3.95 2.55 12.84
CA CYS A 152 3.68 1.97 11.51
C CYS A 152 4.74 2.36 10.47
N TRP A 153 4.61 1.88 9.23
CA TRP A 153 5.50 2.24 8.14
C TRP A 153 5.36 3.74 7.81
N PRO A 154 6.44 4.54 7.88
CA PRO A 154 6.34 6.01 7.83
C PRO A 154 5.63 6.58 6.60
N SER A 155 5.70 5.89 5.46
CA SER A 155 5.08 6.38 4.22
C SER A 155 3.55 6.41 4.27
N HIS A 156 2.88 5.69 5.19
CA HIS A 156 1.43 5.82 5.34
C HIS A 156 1.03 7.26 5.72
N HIS A 157 1.84 7.95 6.53
CA HIS A 157 1.66 9.37 6.86
C HIS A 157 1.83 10.32 5.67
N LEU A 158 2.40 9.85 4.56
CA LEU A 158 2.57 10.66 3.34
C LEU A 158 1.46 10.32 2.33
N VAL A 159 1.27 9.02 2.06
CA VAL A 159 0.38 8.56 0.99
C VAL A 159 -1.07 8.99 1.21
N PHE A 160 -1.60 8.81 2.43
CA PHE A 160 -3.02 9.05 2.71
C PHE A 160 -3.36 10.56 2.76
N PRO A 161 -2.59 11.42 3.45
CA PRO A 161 -2.81 12.87 3.37
C PRO A 161 -2.65 13.41 1.95
N TYR A 162 -1.64 12.96 1.19
CA TYR A 162 -1.49 13.39 -0.21
C TYR A 162 -2.60 12.90 -1.13
N ALA A 163 -3.34 11.85 -0.76
CA ALA A 163 -4.55 11.41 -1.45
C ALA A 163 -5.80 12.24 -1.10
N GLY A 164 -5.70 13.10 -0.06
CA GLY A 164 -6.77 13.99 0.37
C GLY A 164 -7.56 13.51 1.59
N PHE A 165 -7.04 12.53 2.36
CA PHE A 165 -7.60 12.25 3.68
C PHE A 165 -7.43 13.47 4.58
N ALA A 166 -8.51 13.89 5.22
CA ALA A 166 -8.55 15.10 6.04
C ALA A 166 -8.01 14.86 7.45
N GLU A 167 -8.15 13.63 7.96
CA GLU A 167 -7.80 13.32 9.33
C GLU A 167 -7.01 12.02 9.42
N CYS A 168 -5.86 12.11 10.08
CA CYS A 168 -4.98 11.01 10.40
C CYS A 168 -5.14 10.68 11.90
N ARG A 169 -5.47 9.43 12.19
CA ARG A 169 -5.56 8.89 13.55
C ARG A 169 -4.69 7.65 13.69
N ILE A 170 -4.40 7.29 14.94
CA ILE A 170 -3.61 6.11 15.27
C ILE A 170 -4.41 5.18 16.17
N TYR A 171 -4.13 3.88 16.08
CA TYR A 171 -4.55 2.90 17.07
C TYR A 171 -3.33 2.27 17.73
N ARG A 172 -3.41 2.00 19.03
CA ARG A 172 -2.38 1.31 19.78
C ARG A 172 -2.10 -0.05 19.16
N TYR A 173 -0.83 -0.37 18.98
CA TYR A 173 -0.40 -1.65 18.41
C TYR A 173 0.75 -2.27 19.20
N TRP A 174 1.80 -1.51 19.50
CA TRP A 174 2.98 -2.05 20.17
C TRP A 174 2.98 -1.82 21.69
N HIS A 175 2.97 -2.89 22.47
CA HIS A 175 3.18 -2.81 23.91
C HIS A 175 4.68 -2.83 24.24
N ALA A 176 5.32 -1.66 24.34
CA ALA A 176 6.78 -1.54 24.51
C ALA A 176 7.39 -2.37 25.64
N MET A 177 6.76 -2.40 26.82
CA MET A 177 7.27 -3.16 27.97
C MET A 177 7.17 -4.69 27.78
N LYS A 178 6.07 -5.18 27.18
CA LYS A 178 5.82 -6.62 26.97
C LYS A 178 6.37 -7.13 25.63
N LYS A 179 6.75 -6.22 24.74
CA LYS A 179 7.23 -6.50 23.38
C LYS A 179 6.26 -7.37 22.58
N CYS A 180 4.97 -7.07 22.69
CA CYS A 180 3.89 -7.82 22.05
C CYS A 180 2.83 -6.85 21.49
N LEU A 181 1.80 -7.42 20.84
CA LEU A 181 0.64 -6.67 20.41
C LEU A 181 -0.14 -6.17 21.63
N ASP A 182 -0.45 -4.88 21.68
CA ASP A 182 -1.43 -4.29 22.59
C ASP A 182 -2.84 -4.50 22.02
N ILE A 183 -3.33 -5.74 22.04
CA ILE A 183 -4.62 -6.09 21.45
C ILE A 183 -5.78 -5.36 22.15
N GLU A 184 -5.73 -5.19 23.46
CA GLU A 184 -6.84 -4.55 24.18
C GLU A 184 -6.89 -3.06 23.87
N GLY A 185 -5.74 -2.37 23.81
CA GLY A 185 -5.67 -0.98 23.37
C GLY A 185 -6.09 -0.80 21.91
N MET A 186 -5.65 -1.69 21.01
CA MET A 186 -6.09 -1.70 19.62
C MET A 186 -7.61 -1.77 19.50
N LEU A 187 -8.24 -2.72 20.21
CA LEU A 187 -9.69 -2.92 20.13
C LEU A 187 -10.47 -1.76 20.76
N GLU A 188 -9.95 -1.13 21.82
CA GLU A 188 -10.52 0.10 22.40
C GLU A 188 -10.52 1.24 21.37
N ASP A 189 -9.37 1.53 20.76
CA ASP A 189 -9.25 2.62 19.77
C ASP A 189 -10.13 2.41 18.53
N LEU A 190 -10.26 1.15 18.07
CA LEU A 190 -11.14 0.80 16.96
C LEU A 190 -12.63 0.88 17.36
N ARG A 191 -13.00 0.60 18.61
CA ARG A 191 -14.37 0.79 19.12
C ARG A 191 -14.75 2.25 19.31
N ASP A 192 -13.77 3.14 19.41
CA ASP A 192 -14.01 4.59 19.49
C ASP A 192 -13.92 5.28 18.13
N ALA A 193 -13.40 4.59 17.10
CA ALA A 193 -13.26 5.15 15.76
C ALA A 193 -14.61 5.60 15.16
N PRO A 194 -14.70 6.73 14.44
CA PRO A 194 -15.90 7.08 13.70
C PRO A 194 -16.27 5.98 12.70
N GLN A 195 -17.57 5.71 12.52
CA GLN A 195 -18.02 4.76 11.51
C GLN A 195 -17.50 5.15 10.12
N TYR A 196 -17.23 4.15 9.28
CA TYR A 196 -16.65 4.32 7.94
C TYR A 196 -15.22 4.91 7.91
N SER A 197 -14.52 4.96 9.04
CA SER A 197 -13.08 5.24 9.03
C SER A 197 -12.32 4.12 8.32
N VAL A 198 -11.28 4.49 7.57
CA VAL A 198 -10.40 3.54 6.88
C VAL A 198 -9.32 3.07 7.85
N VAL A 199 -9.21 1.76 8.09
CA VAL A 199 -8.20 1.19 8.98
C VAL A 199 -7.14 0.49 8.14
N ILE A 200 -5.92 1.01 8.17
CA ILE A 200 -4.77 0.40 7.51
C ILE A 200 -4.29 -0.77 8.37
N LEU A 201 -4.20 -1.95 7.78
CA LEU A 201 -3.84 -3.19 8.47
C LEU A 201 -2.70 -3.90 7.71
N HIS A 202 -1.59 -4.18 8.38
CA HIS A 202 -0.55 -5.01 7.77
C HIS A 202 -1.02 -6.46 7.78
N VAL A 203 -0.95 -7.13 6.63
CA VAL A 203 -1.41 -8.52 6.49
C VAL A 203 -0.58 -9.47 7.34
N CYS A 204 0.74 -9.30 7.31
CA CYS A 204 1.75 -10.04 8.08
C CYS A 204 3.08 -9.26 8.06
N ALA A 205 4.03 -9.70 8.88
CA ALA A 205 5.31 -9.05 9.15
C ALA A 205 5.17 -7.54 9.33
N HIS A 206 4.40 -7.14 10.35
CA HIS A 206 4.17 -5.73 10.65
C HIS A 206 5.49 -4.91 10.65
N ASN A 207 5.48 -3.78 9.96
CA ASN A 207 6.65 -2.91 9.83
C ASN A 207 6.37 -1.63 10.64
N PRO A 208 7.16 -1.33 11.69
CA PRO A 208 8.52 -1.85 11.95
C PRO A 208 8.63 -2.98 13.00
N THR A 209 7.54 -3.37 13.69
CA THR A 209 7.66 -4.13 14.94
C THR A 209 7.94 -5.62 14.77
N GLY A 210 7.63 -6.21 13.61
CA GLY A 210 7.68 -7.65 13.37
C GLY A 210 6.63 -8.47 14.13
N ILE A 211 5.70 -7.83 14.84
CA ILE A 211 4.64 -8.52 15.60
C ILE A 211 3.36 -8.55 14.78
N ASP A 212 2.80 -9.74 14.61
CA ASP A 212 1.51 -9.95 13.94
C ASP A 212 0.45 -10.45 14.93
N PRO A 213 -0.84 -10.10 14.73
CA PRO A 213 -1.92 -10.68 15.53
C PRO A 213 -2.06 -12.19 15.30
N SER A 214 -2.39 -12.93 16.36
CA SER A 214 -2.82 -14.33 16.24
C SER A 214 -4.15 -14.42 15.48
N LYS A 215 -4.55 -15.62 15.06
CA LYS A 215 -5.85 -15.83 14.41
C LYS A 215 -7.01 -15.40 15.31
N GLU A 216 -6.94 -15.70 16.59
CA GLU A 216 -7.94 -15.32 17.60
C GLU A 216 -8.00 -13.80 17.76
N GLN A 217 -6.85 -13.11 17.70
CA GLN A 217 -6.81 -11.65 17.75
C GLN A 217 -7.37 -11.03 16.47
N TRP A 218 -7.04 -11.57 15.30
CA TRP A 218 -7.64 -11.16 14.03
C TRP A 218 -9.17 -11.33 14.01
N MET A 219 -9.70 -12.41 14.61
CA MET A 219 -11.14 -12.59 14.76
C MET A 219 -11.75 -11.45 15.58
N LYS A 220 -11.15 -11.08 16.72
CA LYS A 220 -11.61 -9.95 17.54
C LYS A 220 -11.54 -8.61 16.78
N ILE A 221 -10.47 -8.40 16.01
CA ILE A 221 -10.33 -7.18 15.18
C ILE A 221 -11.46 -7.13 14.15
N ALA A 222 -11.73 -8.23 13.45
CA ALA A 222 -12.83 -8.32 12.49
C ALA A 222 -14.19 -8.06 13.16
N ASP A 223 -14.43 -8.61 14.36
CA ASP A 223 -15.68 -8.38 15.09
C ASP A 223 -15.91 -6.88 15.38
N VAL A 224 -14.89 -6.17 15.88
CA VAL A 224 -14.99 -4.73 16.15
C VAL A 224 -15.16 -3.93 14.85
N MET A 225 -14.42 -4.26 13.80
CA MET A 225 -14.54 -3.55 12.52
C MET A 225 -15.91 -3.73 11.87
N GLU A 226 -16.50 -4.92 11.99
CA GLU A 226 -17.86 -5.20 11.53
C GLU A 226 -18.89 -4.43 12.36
N GLU A 227 -18.82 -4.50 13.69
CA GLU A 227 -19.70 -3.78 14.62
C GLU A 227 -19.72 -2.28 14.35
N ARG A 228 -18.55 -1.71 14.05
CA ARG A 228 -18.35 -0.27 13.88
C ARG A 228 -18.39 0.21 12.43
N ASN A 229 -18.69 -0.68 11.48
CA ASN A 229 -18.70 -0.38 10.04
C ASN A 229 -17.39 0.30 9.57
N LEU A 230 -16.24 -0.19 10.04
CA LEU A 230 -14.92 0.32 9.64
C LEU A 230 -14.49 -0.31 8.32
N PHE A 231 -13.75 0.44 7.51
CA PHE A 231 -13.32 0.00 6.19
C PHE A 231 -11.88 -0.53 6.24
N PRO A 232 -11.64 -1.84 6.05
CA PRO A 232 -10.29 -2.40 6.02
C PRO A 232 -9.54 -2.06 4.72
N PHE A 233 -8.34 -1.48 4.87
CA PHE A 233 -7.34 -1.38 3.81
C PHE A 233 -6.08 -2.13 4.21
N PHE A 234 -5.89 -3.32 3.64
CA PHE A 234 -4.75 -4.16 3.92
C PHE A 234 -3.48 -3.73 3.15
N ASP A 235 -2.33 -3.76 3.82
CA ASP A 235 -0.99 -3.62 3.24
C ASP A 235 -0.26 -4.98 3.29
N CYS A 236 0.04 -5.53 2.13
CA CYS A 236 0.55 -6.88 1.92
C CYS A 236 1.89 -6.86 1.17
N ALA A 237 2.96 -6.53 1.89
CA ALA A 237 4.30 -6.44 1.31
C ALA A 237 5.19 -7.68 1.54
N TYR A 238 4.79 -8.56 2.47
CA TYR A 238 5.65 -9.64 2.99
C TYR A 238 5.02 -11.04 2.91
N GLN A 239 3.96 -11.23 2.12
CA GLN A 239 3.30 -12.53 1.99
C GLN A 239 4.27 -13.63 1.56
N GLY A 240 4.36 -14.69 2.37
CA GLY A 240 5.27 -15.82 2.21
C GLY A 240 6.58 -15.68 3.00
N ILE A 241 6.86 -14.51 3.60
CA ILE A 241 8.10 -14.25 4.34
C ILE A 241 7.87 -14.41 5.85
N ALA A 242 6.70 -14.07 6.37
CA ALA A 242 6.46 -14.06 7.82
C ALA A 242 6.44 -15.49 8.37
N SER A 243 5.59 -16.36 7.83
CA SER A 243 5.52 -17.77 8.25
C SER A 243 6.24 -18.74 7.31
N GLY A 244 6.76 -18.26 6.17
CA GLY A 244 7.24 -19.13 5.08
C GLY A 244 6.14 -19.78 4.24
N ASP A 245 4.87 -19.35 4.39
CA ASP A 245 3.70 -19.96 3.75
C ASP A 245 2.74 -18.86 3.25
N LEU A 246 2.50 -18.86 1.95
CA LEU A 246 1.69 -17.83 1.27
C LEU A 246 0.23 -17.82 1.74
N ASP A 247 -0.32 -18.97 2.12
CA ASP A 247 -1.72 -19.12 2.53
C ASP A 247 -1.92 -18.74 3.99
N LYS A 248 -0.97 -19.08 4.86
CA LYS A 248 -0.97 -18.66 6.27
C LYS A 248 -0.83 -17.15 6.39
N ASP A 249 0.11 -16.56 5.63
CA ASP A 249 0.36 -15.13 5.68
C ASP A 249 -0.84 -14.32 5.13
N ALA A 250 -1.56 -14.82 4.12
CA ALA A 250 -2.76 -14.15 3.61
C ALA A 250 -4.07 -14.49 4.36
N TRP A 251 -4.00 -15.33 5.40
CA TRP A 251 -5.17 -15.75 6.16
C TRP A 251 -6.05 -14.60 6.67
N PRO A 252 -5.53 -13.49 7.25
CA PRO A 252 -6.41 -12.44 7.76
C PRO A 252 -7.25 -11.79 6.66
N VAL A 253 -6.68 -11.53 5.48
CA VAL A 253 -7.45 -11.00 4.33
C VAL A 253 -8.55 -11.98 3.94
N ARG A 254 -8.22 -13.26 3.82
CA ARG A 254 -9.19 -14.30 3.46
C ARG A 254 -10.30 -14.45 4.50
N TYR A 255 -9.96 -14.32 5.78
CA TYR A 255 -10.92 -14.34 6.88
C TYR A 255 -11.92 -13.17 6.77
N PHE A 256 -11.44 -11.93 6.57
CA PHE A 256 -12.30 -10.77 6.35
C PHE A 256 -13.20 -10.96 5.11
N VAL A 257 -12.66 -11.47 3.99
CA VAL A 257 -13.48 -11.76 2.80
C VAL A 257 -14.56 -12.80 3.09
N SER A 258 -14.26 -13.83 3.90
CA SER A 258 -15.23 -14.87 4.27
C SER A 258 -16.36 -14.35 5.17
N ARG A 259 -16.07 -13.31 5.97
CA ARG A 259 -17.05 -12.57 6.78
C ARG A 259 -17.90 -11.60 5.94
N GLY A 260 -17.56 -11.39 4.66
CA GLY A 260 -18.34 -10.53 3.77
C GLY A 260 -17.97 -9.04 3.81
N PHE A 261 -16.76 -8.73 4.28
CA PHE A 261 -16.21 -7.39 4.18
C PHE A 261 -16.03 -6.94 2.73
N GLU A 262 -16.29 -5.66 2.50
CA GLU A 262 -15.68 -4.92 1.40
C GLU A 262 -14.31 -4.44 1.87
N LEU A 263 -13.29 -4.59 1.03
CA LEU A 263 -11.92 -4.27 1.41
C LEU A 263 -11.06 -3.88 0.21
N LEU A 264 -9.98 -3.16 0.50
CA LEU A 264 -8.85 -2.98 -0.41
C LEU A 264 -7.64 -3.73 0.14
N CYS A 265 -6.79 -4.24 -0.74
CA CYS A 265 -5.49 -4.78 -0.37
C CYS A 265 -4.41 -4.33 -1.35
N ALA A 266 -3.41 -3.61 -0.85
CA ALA A 266 -2.22 -3.23 -1.58
C ALA A 266 -1.18 -4.37 -1.48
N GLN A 267 -0.83 -4.99 -2.61
CA GLN A 267 0.20 -6.02 -2.69
C GLN A 267 1.49 -5.43 -3.27
N SER A 268 2.62 -5.78 -2.66
CA SER A 268 3.95 -5.49 -3.21
C SER A 268 4.69 -6.78 -3.53
N PHE A 269 5.35 -6.80 -4.69
CA PHE A 269 6.26 -7.90 -5.05
C PHE A 269 7.74 -7.56 -4.83
N SER A 270 8.02 -6.44 -4.17
CA SER A 270 9.39 -6.00 -3.95
C SER A 270 10.17 -6.94 -3.02
N LYS A 271 9.53 -7.53 -2.01
CA LYS A 271 10.22 -8.39 -1.04
C LYS A 271 10.08 -9.86 -1.38
N ASN A 272 8.86 -10.36 -1.52
CA ASN A 272 8.61 -11.79 -1.77
C ASN A 272 9.15 -12.31 -3.12
N MET A 273 9.27 -11.45 -4.14
CA MET A 273 9.91 -11.78 -5.41
C MET A 273 11.26 -11.10 -5.60
N GLY A 274 11.75 -10.31 -4.64
CA GLY A 274 13.00 -9.55 -4.78
C GLY A 274 12.98 -8.46 -5.86
N LEU A 275 11.80 -8.08 -6.37
CA LEU A 275 11.63 -7.11 -7.47
C LEU A 275 11.54 -5.67 -6.93
N TYR A 276 12.57 -5.23 -6.21
CA TYR A 276 12.58 -3.92 -5.53
C TYR A 276 12.49 -2.75 -6.53
N SER A 277 13.38 -2.75 -7.54
CA SER A 277 13.52 -1.72 -8.58
C SER A 277 12.43 -1.77 -9.64
N GLU A 278 11.87 -2.95 -9.91
CA GLU A 278 10.86 -3.14 -10.97
C GLU A 278 9.49 -2.55 -10.62
N ARG A 279 9.31 -2.14 -9.35
CA ARG A 279 8.09 -1.50 -8.85
C ARG A 279 6.81 -2.28 -9.21
N VAL A 280 6.83 -3.60 -9.04
CA VAL A 280 5.66 -4.44 -9.33
C VAL A 280 4.74 -4.50 -8.11
N GLY A 281 3.48 -4.15 -8.30
CA GLY A 281 2.43 -4.22 -7.28
C GLY A 281 1.05 -4.51 -7.87
N ASN A 282 0.10 -4.79 -7.00
CA ASN A 282 -1.30 -5.02 -7.36
C ASN A 282 -2.23 -4.42 -6.29
N LEU A 283 -3.31 -3.76 -6.70
CA LEU A 283 -4.41 -3.39 -5.82
C LEU A 283 -5.53 -4.41 -6.04
N THR A 284 -5.87 -5.17 -5.00
CA THR A 284 -7.08 -6.01 -5.02
C THR A 284 -8.24 -5.26 -4.37
N LEU A 285 -9.37 -5.23 -5.06
CA LEU A 285 -10.62 -4.66 -4.55
C LEU A 285 -11.64 -5.78 -4.37
N VAL A 286 -12.30 -5.84 -3.22
CA VAL A 286 -13.35 -6.81 -2.91
C VAL A 286 -14.63 -6.07 -2.55
N PHE A 287 -15.74 -6.48 -3.18
CA PHE A 287 -17.04 -5.84 -3.09
C PHE A 287 -18.08 -6.79 -2.50
N ARG A 288 -19.16 -6.22 -1.99
CA ARG A 288 -20.35 -6.98 -1.58
C ARG A 288 -21.26 -7.23 -2.78
N ASP A 289 -21.49 -6.19 -3.58
CA ASP A 289 -22.30 -6.23 -4.80
C ASP A 289 -21.41 -6.17 -6.05
N PRO A 290 -21.37 -7.21 -6.91
CA PRO A 290 -20.59 -7.16 -8.14
C PRO A 290 -21.09 -6.13 -9.17
N ASN A 291 -22.33 -5.63 -9.05
CA ASN A 291 -22.89 -4.67 -10.02
C ASN A 291 -22.19 -3.31 -9.99
N VAL A 292 -21.48 -2.96 -8.91
CA VAL A 292 -20.74 -1.70 -8.81
C VAL A 292 -19.39 -1.73 -9.54
N ILE A 293 -18.88 -2.93 -9.86
CA ILE A 293 -17.54 -3.13 -10.42
C ILE A 293 -17.29 -2.35 -11.71
N PRO A 294 -18.21 -2.29 -12.70
CA PRO A 294 -17.97 -1.52 -13.92
C PRO A 294 -17.70 -0.03 -13.64
N ASN A 295 -18.42 0.57 -12.69
CA ASN A 295 -18.24 1.97 -12.31
C ASN A 295 -16.94 2.17 -11.52
N VAL A 296 -16.62 1.27 -10.60
CA VAL A 296 -15.36 1.34 -9.86
C VAL A 296 -14.17 1.18 -10.81
N ARG A 297 -14.24 0.24 -11.76
CA ARG A 297 -13.20 -0.01 -12.76
C ARG A 297 -12.97 1.20 -13.68
N SER A 298 -14.03 1.93 -14.06
CA SER A 298 -13.89 3.14 -14.88
C SER A 298 -13.21 4.29 -14.11
N HIS A 299 -13.55 4.49 -12.83
CA HIS A 299 -12.91 5.49 -11.99
C HIS A 299 -11.43 5.16 -11.71
N ILE A 300 -11.12 3.90 -11.38
CA ILE A 300 -9.74 3.46 -11.17
C ILE A 300 -8.92 3.63 -12.46
N THR A 301 -9.49 3.29 -13.63
CA THR A 301 -8.87 3.55 -14.93
C THR A 301 -8.46 5.02 -15.06
N MET A 302 -9.36 5.96 -14.76
CA MET A 302 -9.06 7.39 -14.87
C MET A 302 -8.03 7.88 -13.85
N MET A 303 -8.02 7.32 -12.63
CA MET A 303 -7.02 7.65 -11.61
C MET A 303 -5.63 7.16 -12.02
N ILE A 304 -5.53 5.92 -12.52
CA ILE A 304 -4.26 5.39 -13.03
C ILE A 304 -3.79 6.21 -14.24
N ARG A 305 -4.71 6.56 -15.14
CA ARG A 305 -4.42 7.44 -16.29
C ARG A 305 -3.81 8.78 -15.89
N GLY A 306 -4.30 9.37 -14.80
CA GLY A 306 -3.77 10.63 -14.27
C GLY A 306 -2.49 10.50 -13.45
N ASN A 307 -2.12 9.30 -13.02
CA ASN A 307 -0.98 9.08 -12.12
C ASN A 307 0.27 8.56 -12.85
N TYR A 308 0.14 7.50 -13.65
CA TYR A 308 1.31 6.79 -14.21
C TYR A 308 1.00 5.97 -15.48
N CYS A 309 -0.08 6.28 -16.20
CA CYS A 309 -0.33 5.70 -17.53
C CYS A 309 0.15 6.64 -18.64
N ASN A 310 0.63 6.06 -19.74
CA ASN A 310 1.07 6.77 -20.95
C ASN A 310 -0.01 6.69 -22.04
#